data_AF-A0A938EL71-F1
#
_entry.id   AF-A0A938EL71-F1
#
_cell.length_a   1.000
_cell.length_b   1.000
_cell.length_c   1.000
_cell.angle_alpha   90.00
_cell.angle_beta   90.00
_cell.angle_gamma   90.00
#
_symmetry.space_group_name_H-M   'P 1'
#
loop_
_entity.id
_entity.type
_entity.pdbx_description
1 polymer ?
#
loop_
_entity_poly.entity_id
_entity_poly.type
_entity_poly.pdbx_seq_one_letter_code
_entity_poly.pdbx_strand_id
1 'polypeptide(L)' 'MATHIVQARVSDHVLDQLATDAATLGLDSTSAALREGIELLHRKAAQARLARSYDDFYGGEPAPLSDVTAALWDASP' A
#
# COMPACT_ATOMS: atom_id res chain seq x y z
N MET A 1 6.85 -18.17 16.14
CA MET A 1 5.94 -17.00 16.11
C MET A 1 4.60 -17.42 16.69
N ALA A 2 3.93 -16.55 17.44
CA ALA A 2 2.57 -16.83 17.93
C ALA A 2 1.55 -16.52 16.81
N THR A 3 0.57 -17.40 16.63
CA THR A 3 -0.56 -17.20 15.72
C THR A 3 -1.79 -16.85 16.55
N HIS A 4 -2.54 -15.85 16.10
CA HIS A 4 -3.79 -15.43 16.74
C HIS A 4 -4.96 -15.58 15.75
N ILE A 5 -6.15 -15.91 16.26
CA ILE A 5 -7.38 -15.97 15.47
C ILE A 5 -8.12 -14.65 15.65
N VAL A 6 -8.56 -14.06 14.54
CA VAL A 6 -9.39 -12.85 14.50
C VAL A 6 -10.68 -13.17 13.76
N GLN A 7 -11.81 -12.69 14.28
CA GLN A 7 -13.11 -12.82 13.65
C GLN A 7 -13.69 -11.45 13.33
N ALA A 8 -14.24 -11.29 12.12
CA ALA A 8 -14.87 -10.07 11.67
C ALA A 8 -16.15 -10.40 10.87
N ARG A 9 -17.14 -9.51 10.94
CA ARG A 9 -18.33 -9.61 10.09
C ARG A 9 -18.01 -9.00 8.72
N VAL A 10 -18.34 -9.73 7.66
CA VAL A 10 -18.16 -9.32 6.27
C VAL A 10 -19.42 -9.65 5.48
N SER A 11 -19.68 -8.92 4.39
CA SER A 11 -20.77 -9.27 3.47
C SER A 11 -20.35 -10.42 2.55
N ASP A 12 -21.33 -11.12 2.00
CA ASP A 12 -21.11 -12.19 1.02
C ASP A 12 -20.30 -11.68 -0.18
N HIS A 13 -20.59 -10.46 -0.64
CA HIS A 13 -19.84 -9.83 -1.73
C HIS A 13 -18.33 -9.72 -1.46
N VAL A 14 -17.94 -9.39 -0.22
CA VAL A 14 -16.52 -9.30 0.15
C VAL A 14 -15.87 -10.68 0.17
N LEU A 15 -16.60 -11.72 0.60
CA LEU A 15 -16.11 -13.09 0.57
C LEU A 15 -15.90 -13.59 -0.86
N ASP A 16 -16.83 -13.29 -1.77
CA ASP A 16 -16.74 -13.67 -3.18
C ASP A 16 -15.55 -13.00 -3.88
N GLN A 17 -15.34 -11.71 -3.61
CA GLN A 17 -14.16 -10.98 -4.11
C GLN A 17 -12.88 -11.59 -3.58
N LEU A 18 -12.81 -11.85 -2.26
CA LEU A 18 -11.62 -12.43 -1.64
C LEU A 18 -11.26 -13.81 -2.22
N ALA A 19 -12.26 -14.64 -2.53
CA ALA A 19 -12.04 -15.92 -3.18
C ALA A 19 -11.52 -15.77 -4.61
N THR A 20 -12.06 -14.81 -5.37
CA THR A 20 -11.62 -14.50 -6.74
C THR A 20 -10.19 -13.97 -6.78
N ASP A 21 -9.85 -13.07 -5.86
CA ASP A 21 -8.50 -12.50 -5.74
C ASP A 21 -7.50 -13.58 -5.30
N ALA A 22 -7.88 -14.43 -4.35
CA ALA A 22 -7.06 -15.55 -3.92
C ALA A 22 -6.72 -16.49 -5.09
N ALA A 23 -7.70 -16.84 -5.92
CA ALA A 23 -7.48 -17.67 -7.11
C ALA A 23 -6.55 -16.98 -8.12
N THR A 24 -6.74 -15.68 -8.35
CA THR A 24 -5.91 -14.88 -9.27
C THR A 24 -4.46 -14.78 -8.81
N LEU A 25 -4.24 -14.69 -7.50
CA LEU A 25 -2.92 -14.58 -6.88
C LEU A 25 -2.29 -15.95 -6.53
N GLY A 26 -2.98 -17.06 -6.82
CA GLY A 26 -2.51 -18.41 -6.51
C GLY A 26 -2.38 -18.69 -5.01
N LEU A 27 -3.27 -18.11 -4.19
CA LEU A 27 -3.25 -18.26 -2.74
C LEU A 27 -4.13 -19.44 -2.30
N ASP A 28 -3.54 -20.33 -1.50
CA ASP A 28 -4.14 -21.62 -1.14
C ASP A 28 -5.32 -21.54 -0.14
N SER A 29 -5.59 -20.36 0.42
CA SER A 29 -6.66 -20.21 1.43
C SER A 29 -7.12 -18.77 1.62
N THR A 30 -8.34 -18.61 2.15
CA THR A 30 -8.87 -17.33 2.66
C THR A 30 -7.92 -16.67 3.65
N SER A 31 -7.30 -17.45 4.55
CA SER A 31 -6.32 -16.94 5.51
C SER A 31 -5.02 -16.47 4.86
N ALA A 32 -4.62 -17.04 3.71
CA ALA A 32 -3.50 -16.53 2.93
C ALA A 32 -3.87 -15.18 2.28
N ALA A 33 -5.06 -15.09 1.67
CA ALA A 33 -5.56 -13.84 1.08
C ALA A 33 -5.73 -12.71 2.11
N LEU A 34 -6.28 -13.01 3.29
CA LEU A 34 -6.40 -12.04 4.38
C LEU A 34 -5.03 -11.56 4.88
N ARG A 35 -4.03 -12.45 4.99
CA ARG A 35 -2.67 -12.06 5.37
C ARG A 35 -2.06 -11.11 4.34
N GLU A 36 -2.15 -11.43 3.05
CA GLU A 36 -1.68 -10.55 1.98
C GLU A 36 -2.39 -9.19 2.03
N GLY A 37 -3.72 -9.17 2.22
CA GLY A 37 -4.50 -7.94 2.37
C GLY A 37 -4.06 -7.08 3.55
N ILE A 38 -3.75 -7.70 4.69
CA ILE A 38 -3.23 -7.00 5.89
C ILE A 38 -1.84 -6.42 5.62
N GLU A 39 -0.97 -7.15 4.94
CA GLU A 39 0.37 -6.68 4.57
C GLU A 39 0.30 -5.50 3.58
N LEU A 40 -0.57 -5.59 2.58
CA LEU A 40 -0.88 -4.50 1.65
C LEU A 40 -1.37 -3.25 2.40
N LEU A 41 -2.28 -3.42 3.35
CA LEU A 41 -2.77 -2.34 4.20
C LEU A 41 -1.63 -1.67 4.98
N HIS A 42 -0.71 -2.46 5.54
CA HIS A 42 0.45 -1.95 6.26
C HIS A 42 1.38 -1.14 5.35
N ARG A 43 1.67 -1.66 4.14
CA ARG A 43 2.49 -0.96 3.13
C ARG A 43 1.86 0.38 2.73
N LYS A 44 0.55 0.41 2.44
CA LYS A 44 -0.18 1.64 2.10
C LYS A 44 -0.17 2.66 3.24
N ALA A 45 -0.35 2.20 4.48
CA ALA A 45 -0.28 3.08 5.65
C ALA A 45 1.13 3.66 5.86
N ALA A 46 2.18 2.87 5.60
CA ALA A 46 3.56 3.35 5.65
C ALA A 46 3.85 4.41 4.58
N GLN A 47 3.39 4.19 3.34
CA GLN A 47 3.49 5.17 2.26
C GLN A 47 2.78 6.48 2.60
N ALA A 48 1.56 6.41 3.15
CA ALA A 48 0.83 7.60 3.57
C ALA A 48 1.52 8.37 4.71
N ARG A 49 2.18 7.66 5.64
CA ARG A 49 3.00 8.30 6.68
C ARG A 49 4.23 8.97 6.09
N LEU A 50 4.90 8.32 5.13
CA LEU A 50 6.07 8.89 4.47
C LEU A 50 5.71 10.16 3.70
N ALA A 51 4.61 10.14 2.93
CA ALA A 51 4.12 11.32 2.21
C ALA A 51 3.88 12.49 3.17
N ARG A 52 3.17 12.24 4.29
CA ARG A 52 2.99 13.28 5.33
C ARG A 52 4.30 13.78 5.91
N SER A 53 5.26 12.89 6.19
CA SER A 53 6.57 13.32 6.70
C SER A 53 7.36 14.17 5.71
N TYR A 54 7.16 13.95 4.41
CA TYR A 54 7.76 14.74 3.35
C TYR A 54 7.14 16.13 3.30
N ASP A 55 5.81 16.22 3.35
CA ASP A 55 5.09 17.49 3.43
C ASP A 55 5.50 18.27 4.69
N ASP A 56 5.57 17.61 5.85
CA ASP A 56 6.00 18.22 7.11
C ASP A 56 7.46 18.73 7.02
N PHE A 57 8.35 17.98 6.36
CA PHE A 57 9.77 18.34 6.22
C PHE A 57 9.97 19.57 5.32
N TYR A 58 9.22 19.68 4.23
CA TYR A 58 9.29 20.82 3.32
C TYR A 58 8.28 21.94 3.65
N GLY A 59 7.56 21.83 4.77
CA GLY A 59 6.58 22.84 5.19
C GLY A 59 5.40 22.99 4.22
N GLY A 60 5.05 21.92 3.50
CA GLY A 60 3.99 21.89 2.49
C GLY A 60 4.41 22.46 1.12
N GLU A 61 5.64 22.95 0.98
CA GLU A 61 6.19 23.34 -0.32
C GLU A 61 6.78 22.12 -1.05
N PRO A 62 6.81 22.12 -2.39
CA PRO A 62 7.51 21.09 -3.14
C PRO A 62 8.98 21.05 -2.73
N ALA A 63 9.55 19.84 -2.63
CA ALA A 63 10.99 19.74 -2.43
C ALA A 63 11.73 20.46 -3.56
N PRO A 64 12.81 21.20 -3.23
CA PRO A 64 13.61 21.85 -4.25
C PRO A 64 14.21 20.79 -5.16
N LEU A 65 14.04 20.97 -6.47
CA LEU A 65 14.77 20.19 -7.46
C LEU A 65 16.27 20.51 -7.32
N SER A 66 17.11 19.47 -7.32
CA SER A 66 18.54 19.71 -7.41
C SER A 66 18.89 20.32 -8.78
N ASP A 67 19.94 21.12 -8.86
CA ASP A 67 20.39 21.74 -10.13
C ASP A 67 20.57 20.70 -11.25
N VAL A 68 21.05 19.51 -10.90
CA VAL A 68 21.21 18.38 -11.83
C VAL A 68 19.86 17.83 -12.30
N THR A 69 18.88 17.71 -11.39
CA THR A 69 17.53 17.23 -11.72
C THR A 69 16.76 18.24 -12.57
N ALA A 70 16.90 19.54 -12.27
CA ALA A 70 16.28 20.62 -13.03
C ALA A 70 16.78 20.63 -14.48
N ALA A 71 18.11 20.54 -14.68
CA ALA A 71 18.72 20.51 -16.01
C ALA A 71 18.27 19.29 -16.86
N LEU A 72 17.95 18.16 -16.23
CA LEU A 72 17.47 16.94 -16.92
C LEU A 72 15.97 17.02 -17.26
N TRP A 73 15.17 17.70 -16.43
CA TRP A 73 13.73 17.86 -16.64
C TRP A 73 13.43 18.85 -17.77
N ASP A 74 14.17 19.96 -17.84
CA ASP A 74 14.06 20.97 -18.91
C ASP A 74 14.56 20.46 -20.28
N ALA A 75 15.35 19.39 -20.28
CA ALA A 75 15.85 18.73 -21.49
C ALA A 75 14.92 17.61 -22.01
N SER A 76 13.81 17.31 -21.31
CA SER A 76 12.79 16.38 -21.83
C SER A 76 11.89 17.09 -22.86
N PRO A 77 11.66 16.49 -24.04
CA PRO A 77 10.82 17.06 -25.09
C PRO A 77 9.33 17.10 -24.73
#